data_AF-A0A955WQI7-F1
#
_entry.id   AF-A0A955WQI7-F1
#
_cell.length_a   1.000
_cell.length_b   1.000
_cell.length_c   1.000
_cell.angle_alpha   90.00
_cell.angle_beta   90.00
_cell.angle_gamma   90.00
#
_symmetry.space_group_name_H-M   'P 1'
#
loop_
_entity.id
_entity.type
_entity.pdbx_description
1 polymer ?
#
loop_
_entity_poly.entity_id
_entity_poly.type
_entity_poly.pdbx_seq_one_letter_code
_entity_poly.pdbx_strand_id
1 'polypeptide(L)'
;MRTAVTLALLGLALGACAEAEPVAAETGPADAALAVDAQIIDARVAVDATLLAEFGAPCTQGSDCRSGHCIDTAEYGMICSQPCGTCPVAFECRAVANAGADRLFLCLPDTPELCEPCEADRDCDDPEDLCLDFGRNKYCGEDCSEDGVCPPGYECADIERDGAPVGRQCVPADGMSCGTCVDADGDGHGDGPDCVDFDCDDGDATVYRGAPEICDGKDNDCNARADDQPGDAPDLQCGGLGVCAGVALACVEGAWGCPWPATHEPDAELTCDGLDNDCDGASDEGLRGTLAHCGGCNQACDPPHAQGLCEADRCVVGPCAAGFVDVDGRPDNGCEYACVPEDPPSESCDGQDDDCDGRVDEGFDLASDPEHCGRCGTFCGRPNATWLCVQGACVFEGCQLGFHELDGDVETGCEYACRPDGNETCDGADDDCDGRVDEGTLNRCGACGPEPAEVCDGLDNDCDGATDEGTLNACGQCGAAPAAACDGRDTDC
;
A
#
# COMPACT_ATOMS: atom_id res chain seq x y z
N MET A 1 55.38 44.22 -14.85
CA MET A 1 54.70 45.43 -15.37
C MET A 1 53.28 45.39 -14.86
N ARG A 2 52.97 46.11 -13.76
CA ARG A 2 52.05 47.27 -13.77
C ARG A 2 50.93 47.12 -14.80
N THR A 3 49.67 46.96 -14.38
CA THR A 3 48.71 48.08 -14.24
C THR A 3 47.52 47.63 -13.37
N ALA A 4 47.16 48.48 -12.39
CA ALA A 4 45.88 48.45 -11.71
C ALA A 4 44.95 49.47 -12.38
N VAL A 5 43.68 49.12 -12.58
CA VAL A 5 42.59 50.09 -12.75
C VAL A 5 41.39 49.55 -11.98
N THR A 6 40.88 50.39 -11.08
CA THR A 6 39.73 50.19 -10.20
C THR A 6 38.54 50.99 -10.75
N LEU A 7 37.33 50.40 -10.71
CA LEU A 7 35.96 50.96 -10.62
C LEU A 7 35.01 49.97 -11.33
N ALA A 8 33.77 49.71 -10.97
CA ALA A 8 32.93 49.89 -9.78
C ALA A 8 31.61 49.15 -10.11
N LEU A 9 30.98 48.55 -9.10
CA LEU A 9 29.53 48.29 -8.95
C LEU A 9 28.72 47.87 -10.19
N LEU A 10 28.31 46.60 -10.23
CA LEU A 10 26.90 46.21 -10.37
C LEU A 10 26.79 44.71 -10.02
N GLY A 11 26.33 44.41 -8.81
CA GLY A 11 25.98 43.05 -8.40
C GLY A 11 24.56 42.73 -8.86
N LEU A 12 24.45 41.93 -9.93
CA LEU A 12 23.22 41.24 -10.32
C LEU A 12 23.31 39.82 -9.76
N ALA A 13 22.70 39.61 -8.59
CA ALA A 13 22.39 38.28 -8.09
C ALA A 13 21.15 37.77 -8.83
N LEU A 14 21.32 36.75 -9.67
CA LEU A 14 20.22 35.95 -10.19
C LEU A 14 19.81 34.91 -9.14
N GLY A 15 18.54 35.00 -8.75
CA GLY A 15 17.62 33.96 -8.32
C GLY A 15 18.19 32.59 -7.97
N ALA A 16 18.43 32.40 -6.68
CA ALA A 16 18.17 31.13 -6.01
C ALA A 16 16.83 31.28 -5.26
N CYS A 17 15.82 30.49 -5.64
CA CYS A 17 14.63 30.29 -4.83
C CYS A 17 15.04 29.58 -3.54
N ALA A 18 14.75 30.22 -2.42
CA ALA A 18 15.07 29.78 -1.09
C ALA A 18 14.35 28.47 -0.75
N GLU A 19 15.10 27.54 -0.15
CA GLU A 19 14.57 26.45 0.65
C GLU A 19 13.78 27.04 1.83
N ALA A 20 12.58 26.51 2.03
CA ALA A 20 11.62 26.99 3.01
C ALA A 20 12.11 26.76 4.45
N GLU A 21 12.14 27.83 5.25
CA GLU A 21 12.12 27.72 6.71
C GLU A 21 10.69 27.34 7.16
N PRO A 22 10.53 26.51 8.20
CA PRO A 22 9.23 26.03 8.64
C PRO A 22 8.44 27.15 9.34
N VAL A 23 7.23 27.39 8.86
CA VAL A 23 6.24 28.25 9.52
C VAL A 23 5.76 27.56 10.79
N ALA A 24 5.84 28.29 11.91
CA ALA A 24 5.28 27.86 13.19
C ALA A 24 3.76 27.71 13.08
N ALA A 25 3.29 26.47 13.20
CA ALA A 25 1.88 26.13 13.36
C ALA A 25 1.47 26.34 14.82
N GLU A 26 0.37 27.07 15.03
CA GLU A 26 -0.27 27.17 16.34
C GLU A 26 -0.91 25.83 16.72
N THR A 27 -0.38 25.21 17.77
CA THR A 27 -0.88 23.95 18.33
C THR A 27 -2.00 24.23 19.34
N GLY A 28 -3.24 23.93 18.96
CA GLY A 28 -4.34 23.71 19.92
C GLY A 28 -4.22 22.30 20.52
N PRO A 29 -4.46 22.10 21.84
CA PRO A 29 -4.29 20.80 22.45
C PRO A 29 -5.55 19.94 22.26
N ALA A 30 -5.35 18.75 21.70
CA ALA A 30 -6.30 17.64 21.77
C ALA A 30 -5.91 16.68 22.91
N ASP A 31 -6.94 16.25 23.63
CA ASP A 31 -7.09 15.01 24.39
C ASP A 31 -6.01 14.59 25.40
N ALA A 32 -6.27 14.94 26.67
CA ALA A 32 -5.80 14.17 27.81
C ALA A 32 -7.02 13.76 28.67
N ALA A 33 -7.24 12.45 28.72
CA ALA A 33 -8.23 11.77 29.53
C ALA A 33 -8.19 12.23 31.00
N LEU A 34 -9.36 12.58 31.55
CA LEU A 34 -9.54 12.81 32.98
C LEU A 34 -10.40 11.70 33.58
N ALA A 35 -9.79 11.05 34.56
CA ALA A 35 -10.24 9.90 35.30
C ALA A 35 -11.60 10.11 36.00
N VAL A 36 -12.36 9.02 36.06
CA VAL A 36 -13.46 8.83 36.99
C VAL A 36 -12.86 8.83 38.41
N ASP A 37 -13.22 9.81 39.24
CA ASP A 37 -13.15 9.67 40.69
C ASP A 37 -14.52 9.92 41.30
N ALA A 38 -14.96 8.92 42.05
CA ALA A 38 -16.28 8.81 42.62
C ALA A 38 -16.29 9.48 43.99
N GLN A 39 -16.95 10.65 44.12
CA GLN A 39 -17.44 11.17 45.39
C GLN A 39 -18.39 12.36 45.19
N ILE A 40 -19.67 12.08 44.91
CA ILE A 40 -20.75 13.05 45.15
C ILE A 40 -21.36 12.72 46.51
N ILE A 41 -21.03 13.54 47.50
CA ILE A 41 -21.77 13.68 48.75
C ILE A 41 -22.94 14.64 48.49
N ASP A 42 -24.11 14.19 48.93
CA ASP A 42 -25.39 14.88 49.08
C ASP A 42 -25.26 16.39 49.40
N ALA A 43 -25.64 17.23 48.43
CA ALA A 43 -25.89 18.64 48.64
C ALA A 43 -27.15 19.05 47.86
N ARG A 44 -28.31 18.92 48.51
CA ARG A 44 -29.52 19.64 48.11
C ARG A 44 -29.23 21.15 48.18
N VAL A 45 -29.00 21.77 47.03
CA VAL A 45 -29.04 23.23 46.88
C VAL A 45 -30.48 23.64 47.12
N ALA A 46 -30.74 24.26 48.28
CA ALA A 46 -31.96 25.02 48.48
C ALA A 46 -31.88 26.23 47.54
N VAL A 47 -32.58 26.16 46.40
CA VAL A 47 -32.77 27.31 45.52
C VAL A 47 -33.51 28.37 46.33
N ASP A 48 -32.92 29.54 46.45
CA ASP A 48 -33.51 30.67 47.16
C ASP A 48 -34.83 31.06 46.48
N ALA A 49 -35.97 30.86 47.16
CA ALA A 49 -37.30 31.12 46.64
C ALA A 49 -37.56 32.60 46.28
N THR A 50 -36.61 33.50 46.58
CA THR A 50 -36.63 34.92 46.21
C THR A 50 -36.11 35.22 44.80
N LEU A 51 -35.52 34.25 44.09
CA LEU A 51 -34.97 34.41 42.72
C LEU A 51 -35.80 33.74 41.62
N LEU A 52 -36.89 33.04 41.96
CA LEU A 52 -37.76 32.38 40.99
C LEU A 52 -38.70 33.39 40.31
N ALA A 53 -38.89 33.21 39.00
CA ALA A 53 -39.70 34.09 38.18
C ALA A 53 -41.19 33.97 38.55
N GLU A 54 -41.88 35.11 38.64
CA GLU A 54 -43.30 35.19 38.96
C GLU A 54 -44.17 34.88 37.72
N PHE A 55 -45.48 34.73 37.92
CA PHE A 55 -46.42 34.43 36.84
C PHE A 55 -46.30 35.45 35.68
N GLY A 56 -46.26 34.95 34.44
CA GLY A 56 -46.11 35.75 33.22
C GLY A 56 -44.68 36.17 32.88
N ALA A 57 -43.69 35.83 33.69
CA ALA A 57 -42.28 36.09 33.38
C ALA A 57 -41.73 35.04 32.39
N PRO A 58 -40.74 35.41 31.54
CA PRO A 58 -40.13 34.46 30.61
C PRO A 58 -39.35 33.36 31.34
N CYS A 59 -39.37 32.15 30.79
CA CYS A 59 -38.68 30.98 31.32
C CYS A 59 -38.14 30.09 30.20
N THR A 60 -37.27 29.14 30.52
CA THR A 60 -36.85 28.09 29.57
C THR A 60 -37.16 26.69 30.10
N GLN A 61 -37.32 26.54 31.40
CA GLN A 61 -37.69 25.28 32.05
C GLN A 61 -38.55 25.50 33.31
N GLY A 62 -39.30 24.47 33.72
CA GLY A 62 -40.25 24.58 34.83
C GLY A 62 -39.63 25.02 36.16
N SER A 63 -38.35 24.70 36.41
CA SER A 63 -37.63 25.11 37.63
C SER A 63 -37.35 26.60 37.73
N ASP A 64 -37.49 27.34 36.63
CA ASP A 64 -37.27 28.80 36.60
C ASP A 64 -38.48 29.55 37.18
N CYS A 65 -39.63 28.88 37.19
CA CYS A 65 -40.90 29.42 37.64
C CYS A 65 -41.15 29.08 39.10
N ARG A 66 -41.63 30.06 39.89
CA ARG A 66 -42.03 29.80 41.29
C ARG A 66 -43.10 28.71 41.39
N SER A 67 -43.94 28.60 40.36
CA SER A 67 -45.01 27.60 40.22
C SER A 67 -44.51 26.22 39.79
N GLY A 68 -43.29 26.09 39.28
CA GLY A 68 -42.79 24.87 38.65
C GLY A 68 -43.23 24.64 37.21
N HIS A 69 -44.01 25.57 36.62
CA HIS A 69 -44.63 25.38 35.30
C HIS A 69 -44.19 26.46 34.32
N CYS A 70 -43.38 26.06 33.34
CA CYS A 70 -43.01 26.85 32.17
C CYS A 70 -43.77 26.30 30.97
N ILE A 71 -44.59 27.14 30.34
CA ILE A 71 -45.46 26.76 29.21
C ILE A 71 -45.02 27.48 27.95
N ASP A 72 -45.16 26.81 26.80
CA ASP A 72 -44.95 27.43 25.50
C ASP A 72 -46.23 28.16 25.09
N THR A 73 -46.09 29.39 24.62
CA THR A 73 -47.20 30.21 24.14
C THR A 73 -46.82 30.74 22.76
N ALA A 74 -47.69 30.54 21.78
CA ALA A 74 -47.43 30.92 20.39
C ALA A 74 -47.15 32.43 20.23
N GLU A 75 -47.77 33.26 21.08
CA GLU A 75 -47.71 34.72 20.97
C GLU A 75 -46.64 35.37 21.87
N TYR A 76 -46.36 34.80 23.06
CA TYR A 76 -45.45 35.41 24.05
C TYR A 76 -44.19 34.58 24.35
N GLY A 77 -44.00 33.46 23.65
CA GLY A 77 -42.93 32.51 23.90
C GLY A 77 -43.09 31.75 25.23
N MET A 78 -41.99 31.20 25.74
CA MET A 78 -41.99 30.39 26.96
C MET A 78 -42.16 31.27 28.22
N ILE A 79 -43.27 31.11 28.94
CA ILE A 79 -43.60 31.91 30.13
C ILE A 79 -44.02 31.06 31.35
N CYS A 80 -43.84 31.61 32.54
CA CYS A 80 -44.23 30.99 33.79
C CYS A 80 -45.74 31.04 34.02
N SER A 81 -46.39 29.88 34.03
CA SER A 81 -47.82 29.71 34.33
C SER A 81 -48.03 29.17 35.74
N GLN A 82 -49.26 28.96 36.19
CA GLN A 82 -49.58 28.41 37.51
C GLN A 82 -50.77 27.45 37.47
N PRO A 83 -50.86 26.47 38.40
CA PRO A 83 -52.05 25.64 38.56
C PRO A 83 -53.25 26.50 38.92
N CYS A 84 -54.37 26.29 38.23
CA CYS A 84 -55.48 27.22 38.31
C CYS A 84 -56.52 26.84 39.38
N GLY A 85 -56.94 27.88 40.11
CA GLY A 85 -58.20 27.93 40.88
C GLY A 85 -59.02 29.17 40.49
N THR A 86 -58.34 30.29 40.23
CA THR A 86 -58.82 31.47 39.47
C THR A 86 -57.61 32.05 38.73
N CYS A 87 -57.71 32.27 37.43
CA CYS A 87 -56.61 32.80 36.62
C CYS A 87 -56.63 34.34 36.54
N PRO A 88 -55.46 34.99 36.36
CA PRO A 88 -55.38 36.42 36.05
C PRO A 88 -56.09 36.78 34.73
N VAL A 89 -56.44 38.05 34.56
CA VAL A 89 -57.08 38.56 33.32
C VAL A 89 -56.23 38.22 32.09
N ALA A 90 -56.87 37.81 30.98
CA ALA A 90 -56.27 37.29 29.74
C ALA A 90 -55.63 35.89 29.85
N PHE A 91 -55.97 35.11 30.89
CA PHE A 91 -55.57 33.71 31.02
C PHE A 91 -56.75 32.85 31.47
N GLU A 92 -56.91 31.68 30.85
CA GLU A 92 -58.00 30.75 31.11
C GLU A 92 -57.50 29.43 31.72
N CYS A 93 -58.32 28.79 32.56
CA CYS A 93 -57.97 27.59 33.31
C CYS A 93 -58.19 26.33 32.47
N ARG A 94 -57.21 26.01 31.61
CA ARG A 94 -57.31 24.89 30.66
C ARG A 94 -56.52 23.67 31.11
N ALA A 95 -57.00 22.48 30.74
CA ALA A 95 -56.34 21.21 31.04
C ALA A 95 -55.18 20.97 30.07
N VAL A 96 -53.99 20.71 30.60
CA VAL A 96 -52.78 20.46 29.79
C VAL A 96 -52.45 18.97 29.83
N ALA A 97 -52.18 18.39 28.67
CA ALA A 97 -51.84 16.97 28.56
C ALA A 97 -50.52 16.68 29.29
N ASN A 98 -50.56 15.75 30.25
CA ASN A 98 -49.38 15.25 30.95
C ASN A 98 -49.29 13.73 30.78
N ALA A 99 -48.08 13.18 30.82
CA ALA A 99 -47.80 11.76 30.61
C ALA A 99 -48.30 10.82 31.74
N GLY A 100 -49.16 11.30 32.64
CA GLY A 100 -49.78 10.55 33.75
C GLY A 100 -51.30 10.71 33.77
N ALA A 101 -52.01 9.79 34.43
CA ALA A 101 -53.47 9.68 34.38
C ALA A 101 -54.26 10.80 35.09
N ASP A 102 -53.59 11.78 35.70
CA ASP A 102 -54.23 12.92 36.37
C ASP A 102 -54.16 14.17 35.48
N ARG A 103 -55.32 14.76 35.17
CA ARG A 103 -55.42 16.00 34.39
C ARG A 103 -54.90 17.17 35.23
N LEU A 104 -53.86 17.85 34.75
CA LEU A 104 -53.33 19.08 35.34
C LEU A 104 -53.99 20.28 34.65
N PHE A 105 -54.50 21.23 35.44
CA PHE A 105 -55.10 22.46 34.92
C PHE A 105 -54.17 23.65 35.22
N LEU A 106 -53.75 24.37 34.18
CA LEU A 106 -52.88 25.54 34.28
C LEU A 106 -53.57 26.77 33.66
N CYS A 107 -53.16 27.96 34.09
CA CYS A 107 -53.57 29.21 33.45
C CYS A 107 -52.82 29.38 32.11
N LEU A 108 -53.45 29.06 30.99
CA LEU A 108 -52.89 29.31 29.66
C LEU A 108 -53.36 30.69 29.18
N PRO A 109 -52.59 31.41 28.35
CA PRO A 109 -53.09 32.64 27.74
C PRO A 109 -54.43 32.34 27.09
N ASP A 110 -55.35 33.25 27.29
CA ASP A 110 -56.61 33.26 26.58
C ASP A 110 -56.27 33.76 25.17
N THR A 111 -56.15 32.82 24.24
CA THR A 111 -55.93 33.12 22.83
C THR A 111 -57.31 33.08 22.20
N PRO A 112 -58.03 34.22 22.12
CA PRO A 112 -59.30 34.23 21.41
C PRO A 112 -59.03 33.75 19.99
N GLU A 113 -59.87 32.84 19.49
CA GLU A 113 -59.81 32.30 18.12
C GLU A 113 -60.31 33.35 17.10
N LEU A 114 -59.91 34.60 17.33
CA LEU A 114 -60.07 35.70 16.41
C LEU A 114 -59.31 35.35 15.14
N CYS A 115 -59.98 35.57 14.01
CA CYS A 115 -59.39 35.42 12.69
C CYS A 115 -59.18 33.97 12.18
N GLU A 116 -59.75 32.98 12.86
CA GLU A 116 -59.90 31.63 12.29
C GLU A 116 -60.89 31.66 11.10
N PRO A 117 -60.59 31.00 9.97
CA PRO A 117 -61.49 30.96 8.80
C PRO A 117 -62.75 30.14 9.10
N CYS A 118 -63.92 30.67 8.76
CA CYS A 118 -65.21 30.04 9.04
C CYS A 118 -66.15 30.07 7.82
N GLU A 119 -67.11 29.16 7.76
CA GLU A 119 -68.19 29.20 6.76
C GLU A 119 -69.52 29.63 7.38
N ALA A 120 -69.73 29.29 8.65
CA ALA A 120 -70.90 29.59 9.47
C ALA A 120 -70.53 29.85 10.94
N ASP A 121 -71.42 30.51 11.69
CA ASP A 121 -71.20 30.88 13.10
C ASP A 121 -70.82 29.69 14.00
N ARG A 122 -71.34 28.48 13.69
CA ARG A 122 -71.02 27.25 14.44
C ARG A 122 -69.61 26.71 14.24
N ASP A 123 -68.87 27.28 13.29
CA ASP A 123 -67.50 26.89 13.01
C ASP A 123 -66.53 27.69 13.91
N CYS A 124 -67.04 28.63 14.72
CA CYS A 124 -66.32 29.36 15.76
C CYS A 124 -66.45 28.66 17.12
N ASP A 125 -65.45 28.83 18.00
CA ASP A 125 -65.26 28.01 19.20
C ASP A 125 -66.45 28.15 20.18
N ASP A 126 -66.98 29.36 20.35
CA ASP A 126 -68.15 29.60 21.20
C ASP A 126 -69.48 29.85 20.46
N PRO A 127 -70.63 29.45 21.05
CA PRO A 127 -71.95 29.65 20.44
C PRO A 127 -72.33 31.11 20.19
N GLU A 128 -71.71 32.02 20.94
CA GLU A 128 -71.88 33.46 20.89
C GLU A 128 -70.93 34.12 19.86
N ASP A 129 -69.93 33.39 19.37
CA ASP A 129 -69.00 33.85 18.33
C ASP A 129 -69.67 33.81 16.96
N LEU A 130 -69.41 34.85 16.17
CA LEU A 130 -70.03 35.02 14.87
C LEU A 130 -69.00 34.87 13.76
N CYS A 131 -69.41 34.19 12.69
CA CYS A 131 -68.66 34.15 11.46
C CYS A 131 -68.92 35.45 10.68
N LEU A 132 -67.93 36.33 10.68
CA LEU A 132 -67.98 37.69 10.15
C LEU A 132 -67.50 37.73 8.70
N ASP A 133 -68.21 38.47 7.86
CA ASP A 133 -67.91 38.61 6.43
C ASP A 133 -67.08 39.89 6.18
N PHE A 134 -65.84 39.71 5.73
CA PHE A 134 -64.92 40.79 5.38
C PHE A 134 -64.73 40.91 3.85
N GLY A 135 -65.75 40.51 3.08
CA GLY A 135 -65.82 40.67 1.63
C GLY A 135 -65.47 39.41 0.85
N ARG A 136 -64.18 39.04 0.79
CA ARG A 136 -63.74 37.84 0.03
C ARG A 136 -63.71 36.57 0.87
N ASN A 137 -63.45 36.70 2.16
CA ASN A 137 -63.31 35.62 3.12
C ASN A 137 -64.12 35.94 4.38
N LYS A 138 -64.42 34.92 5.17
CA LYS A 138 -65.11 35.04 6.45
C LYS A 138 -64.25 34.51 7.58
N TYR A 139 -64.33 35.17 8.74
CA TYR A 139 -63.50 34.85 9.90
C TYR A 139 -64.32 34.90 11.19
N CYS A 140 -63.91 34.09 12.16
CA CYS A 140 -64.50 34.11 13.49
C CYS A 140 -64.15 35.42 14.21
N GLY A 141 -65.20 36.09 14.71
CA GLY A 141 -65.09 37.08 15.77
C GLY A 141 -65.23 36.42 17.13
N GLU A 142 -64.88 37.16 18.17
CA GLU A 142 -65.04 36.75 19.58
C GLU A 142 -66.15 37.58 20.22
N ASP A 143 -67.08 36.97 20.96
CA ASP A 143 -68.10 37.73 21.69
C ASP A 143 -67.51 38.66 22.74
N CYS A 144 -67.86 39.94 22.61
CA CYS A 144 -67.49 40.98 23.58
C CYS A 144 -68.73 41.67 24.15
N SER A 145 -69.87 40.98 24.12
CA SER A 145 -71.16 41.54 24.55
C SER A 145 -71.24 41.71 26.06
N GLU A 146 -70.54 40.88 26.83
CA GLU A 146 -70.58 40.89 28.30
C GLU A 146 -69.70 41.96 28.95
N ASP A 147 -68.43 42.06 28.54
CA ASP A 147 -67.43 42.91 29.18
C ASP A 147 -66.90 44.05 28.28
N GLY A 148 -67.13 43.96 26.98
CA GLY A 148 -66.67 44.93 25.98
C GLY A 148 -65.14 45.02 25.86
N VAL A 149 -64.41 44.01 26.35
CA VAL A 149 -62.95 43.98 26.31
C VAL A 149 -62.52 43.13 25.11
N CYS A 150 -61.68 43.70 24.26
CA CYS A 150 -61.05 42.98 23.16
C CYS A 150 -59.53 42.99 23.31
N PRO A 151 -58.83 42.00 22.74
CA PRO A 151 -57.38 41.98 22.70
C PRO A 151 -56.77 43.21 22.01
N PRO A 152 -55.49 43.53 22.28
CA PRO A 152 -54.80 44.61 21.57
C PRO A 152 -54.90 44.44 20.05
N GLY A 153 -55.29 45.50 19.34
CA GLY A 153 -55.50 45.48 17.88
C GLY A 153 -56.96 45.25 17.45
N TYR A 154 -57.82 44.84 18.37
CA TYR A 154 -59.24 44.60 18.13
C TYR A 154 -60.12 45.57 18.92
N GLU A 155 -61.26 45.93 18.36
CA GLU A 155 -62.29 46.74 19.01
C GLU A 155 -63.63 46.03 19.02
N CYS A 156 -64.41 46.22 20.09
CA CYS A 156 -65.70 45.58 20.25
C CYS A 156 -66.77 46.32 19.42
N ALA A 157 -67.17 45.76 18.29
CA ALA A 157 -68.13 46.36 17.36
C ALA A 157 -69.51 45.70 17.43
N ASP A 158 -70.56 46.48 17.17
CA ASP A 158 -71.92 45.96 17.00
C ASP A 158 -72.05 45.32 15.61
N ILE A 159 -72.40 44.04 15.55
CA ILE A 159 -72.56 43.29 14.31
C ILE A 159 -74.04 43.28 13.91
N GLU A 160 -74.33 43.73 12.70
CA GLU A 160 -75.68 43.71 12.11
C GLU A 160 -75.72 42.75 10.91
N ARG A 161 -76.72 41.86 10.89
CA ARG A 161 -77.00 40.97 9.75
C ARG A 161 -78.45 41.21 9.31
N ASP A 162 -78.65 41.49 8.03
CA ASP A 162 -79.97 41.81 7.44
C ASP A 162 -80.73 42.96 8.13
N GLY A 163 -80.00 43.96 8.63
CA GLY A 163 -80.57 45.14 9.30
C GLY A 163 -81.10 44.89 10.71
N ALA A 164 -80.69 43.79 11.34
CA ALA A 164 -80.92 43.50 12.74
C ALA A 164 -79.58 43.28 13.48
N PRO A 165 -79.41 43.80 14.71
CA PRO A 165 -78.24 43.52 15.52
C PRO A 165 -78.26 42.03 15.94
N VAL A 166 -77.14 41.35 15.71
CA VAL A 166 -76.97 39.91 16.01
C VAL A 166 -76.05 39.63 17.20
N GLY A 167 -75.17 40.57 17.56
CA GLY A 167 -74.27 40.44 18.71
C GLY A 167 -73.19 41.52 18.68
N ARG A 168 -72.33 41.58 19.71
CA ARG A 168 -71.10 42.38 19.68
C ARG A 168 -69.90 41.47 19.58
N GLN A 169 -69.00 41.78 18.65
CA GLN A 169 -67.83 40.94 18.39
C GLN A 169 -66.57 41.79 18.35
N CYS A 170 -65.47 41.23 18.82
CA CYS A 170 -64.16 41.82 18.61
C CYS A 170 -63.81 41.74 17.12
N VAL A 171 -63.61 42.91 16.51
CA VAL A 171 -63.20 43.06 15.10
C VAL A 171 -61.90 43.86 15.01
N PRO A 172 -61.10 43.69 13.95
CA PRO A 172 -59.88 44.48 13.78
C PRO A 172 -60.16 45.99 13.80
N ALA A 173 -59.44 46.74 14.65
CA ALA A 173 -59.69 48.16 14.91
C ALA A 173 -59.29 49.09 13.75
N ASP A 174 -58.57 48.57 12.75
CA ASP A 174 -58.20 49.25 11.51
C ASP A 174 -59.24 49.07 10.40
N GLY A 175 -60.29 48.27 10.63
CA GLY A 175 -61.36 48.00 9.66
C GLY A 175 -60.89 47.21 8.43
N MET A 176 -59.72 46.57 8.51
CA MET A 176 -59.22 45.63 7.50
C MET A 176 -59.33 44.20 8.00
N SER A 177 -59.38 43.27 7.04
CA SER A 177 -59.34 41.83 7.26
C SER A 177 -58.18 41.43 8.16
N CYS A 178 -58.36 40.28 8.80
CA CYS A 178 -57.42 39.57 9.66
C CYS A 178 -55.99 39.40 9.09
N GLY A 179 -55.20 40.47 9.09
CA GLY A 179 -53.82 40.52 8.62
C GLY A 179 -53.66 40.90 7.14
N THR A 180 -52.59 41.64 6.84
CA THR A 180 -52.09 41.86 5.47
C THR A 180 -51.27 40.65 5.03
N CYS A 181 -51.27 40.33 3.73
CA CYS A 181 -50.34 39.34 3.17
C CYS A 181 -48.90 39.69 3.57
N VAL A 182 -48.23 38.76 4.28
CA VAL A 182 -46.80 38.80 4.49
C VAL A 182 -46.20 38.07 3.29
N ASP A 183 -45.69 38.87 2.36
CA ASP A 183 -45.09 38.48 1.08
C ASP A 183 -43.72 39.17 1.02
N ALA A 184 -42.67 38.47 1.45
CA ALA A 184 -41.36 39.09 1.65
C ALA A 184 -40.53 39.18 0.36
N ASP A 185 -40.82 38.36 -0.65
CA ASP A 185 -40.16 38.39 -1.96
C ASP A 185 -40.94 39.13 -3.05
N GLY A 186 -42.22 39.44 -2.81
CA GLY A 186 -43.09 40.26 -3.65
C GLY A 186 -43.76 39.50 -4.80
N ASP A 187 -43.88 38.18 -4.74
CA ASP A 187 -44.48 37.36 -5.79
C ASP A 187 -46.03 37.27 -5.70
N GLY A 188 -46.59 37.71 -4.57
CA GLY A 188 -48.02 37.74 -4.29
C GLY A 188 -48.58 36.51 -3.57
N HIS A 189 -47.75 35.50 -3.28
CA HIS A 189 -48.02 34.38 -2.39
C HIS A 189 -47.38 34.67 -1.02
N GLY A 190 -47.78 33.95 0.03
CA GLY A 190 -47.28 34.24 1.37
C GLY A 190 -48.19 33.75 2.50
N ASP A 191 -47.92 34.25 3.70
CA ASP A 191 -48.73 33.99 4.88
C ASP A 191 -49.73 35.14 5.11
N GLY A 192 -51.01 34.85 4.89
CA GLY A 192 -52.09 35.77 5.20
C GLY A 192 -53.27 35.67 4.23
N PRO A 193 -54.42 36.26 4.60
CA PRO A 193 -55.66 36.11 3.85
C PRO A 193 -55.70 36.90 2.54
N ASP A 194 -54.79 37.86 2.37
CA ASP A 194 -54.69 38.70 1.17
C ASP A 194 -53.72 38.12 0.13
N CYS A 195 -52.98 37.05 0.46
CA CYS A 195 -52.08 36.37 -0.47
C CYS A 195 -52.88 35.58 -1.52
N VAL A 196 -52.31 35.41 -2.71
CA VAL A 196 -52.93 34.67 -3.82
C VAL A 196 -53.10 33.19 -3.46
N ASP A 197 -52.08 32.60 -2.83
CA ASP A 197 -52.08 31.25 -2.27
C ASP A 197 -50.96 31.13 -1.20
N PHE A 198 -50.84 29.95 -0.59
CA PHE A 198 -49.80 29.61 0.37
C PHE A 198 -48.42 29.52 -0.28
N ASP A 199 -47.42 30.07 0.41
CA ASP A 199 -46.01 30.01 0.07
C ASP A 199 -45.24 29.25 1.18
N CYS A 200 -44.42 28.26 0.78
CA CYS A 200 -43.59 27.50 1.70
C CYS A 200 -42.18 28.07 1.90
N ASP A 201 -41.74 29.04 1.10
CA ASP A 201 -40.50 29.81 1.26
C ASP A 201 -40.69 31.28 0.83
N ASP A 202 -41.28 32.09 1.72
CA ASP A 202 -41.59 33.54 1.56
C ASP A 202 -40.37 34.44 1.22
N GLY A 203 -39.16 33.87 1.15
CA GLY A 203 -37.94 34.54 0.71
C GLY A 203 -37.55 34.25 -0.74
N ASP A 204 -38.29 33.42 -1.47
CA ASP A 204 -37.99 33.00 -2.84
C ASP A 204 -39.21 32.99 -3.76
N ALA A 205 -39.29 34.01 -4.63
CA ALA A 205 -40.40 34.22 -5.57
C ALA A 205 -40.59 33.11 -6.63
N THR A 206 -39.78 32.05 -6.58
CA THR A 206 -39.94 30.85 -7.40
C THR A 206 -40.60 29.68 -6.64
N VAL A 207 -40.91 29.87 -5.36
CA VAL A 207 -41.50 28.87 -4.47
C VAL A 207 -42.88 29.36 -4.06
N TYR A 208 -43.93 28.63 -4.42
CA TYR A 208 -45.31 28.88 -4.00
C TYR A 208 -46.19 27.72 -4.44
N ARG A 209 -47.36 27.54 -3.83
CA ARG A 209 -48.27 26.44 -4.20
C ARG A 209 -48.58 26.45 -5.71
N GLY A 210 -48.14 25.42 -6.42
CA GLY A 210 -48.37 25.24 -7.86
C GLY A 210 -47.41 26.00 -8.78
N ALA A 211 -46.29 26.51 -8.28
CA ALA A 211 -45.21 27.02 -9.12
C ALA A 211 -44.66 25.93 -10.06
N PRO A 212 -44.06 26.27 -11.21
CA PRO A 212 -43.33 25.30 -12.02
C PRO A 212 -42.06 24.83 -11.31
N GLU A 213 -41.87 23.52 -11.21
CA GLU A 213 -40.63 22.92 -10.70
C GLU A 213 -39.41 23.32 -11.52
N ILE A 214 -38.36 23.73 -10.82
CA ILE A 214 -37.04 24.07 -11.36
C ILE A 214 -36.07 23.03 -10.82
N CYS A 215 -35.10 22.61 -11.63
CA CYS A 215 -34.04 21.71 -11.16
C CYS A 215 -33.01 22.50 -10.33
N ASP A 216 -33.35 22.80 -9.08
CA ASP A 216 -32.52 23.56 -8.14
C ASP A 216 -32.48 22.94 -6.72
N GLY A 217 -33.16 21.81 -6.53
CA GLY A 217 -33.21 21.08 -5.25
C GLY A 217 -34.23 21.63 -4.28
N LYS A 218 -35.08 22.58 -4.71
CA LYS A 218 -36.19 23.12 -3.93
C LYS A 218 -37.50 22.46 -4.35
N ASP A 219 -38.45 22.55 -3.44
CA ASP A 219 -39.85 22.17 -3.65
C ASP A 219 -40.59 23.44 -4.09
N ASN A 220 -40.48 23.79 -5.38
CA ASN A 220 -41.01 25.06 -5.87
C ASN A 220 -42.53 25.10 -5.79
N ASP A 221 -43.22 23.97 -5.96
CA ASP A 221 -44.67 23.91 -5.98
C ASP A 221 -45.33 23.58 -4.62
N CYS A 222 -44.51 23.47 -3.56
CA CYS A 222 -44.88 23.15 -2.18
C CYS A 222 -45.64 21.81 -2.02
N ASN A 223 -45.31 20.79 -2.81
CA ASN A 223 -45.93 19.47 -2.75
C ASN A 223 -45.19 18.46 -1.83
N ALA A 224 -44.16 18.93 -1.13
CA ALA A 224 -43.23 18.17 -0.30
C ALA A 224 -42.28 17.25 -1.10
N ARG A 225 -42.01 17.56 -2.37
CA ARG A 225 -41.05 16.85 -3.20
C ARG A 225 -40.28 17.83 -4.10
N ALA A 226 -39.01 18.00 -3.79
CA ALA A 226 -38.12 18.73 -4.65
C ALA A 226 -37.91 18.03 -6.01
N ASP A 227 -37.86 18.83 -7.07
CA ASP A 227 -37.54 18.44 -8.44
C ASP A 227 -38.42 17.29 -8.99
N ASP A 228 -39.70 17.21 -8.64
CA ASP A 228 -40.54 16.04 -9.01
C ASP A 228 -41.17 16.14 -10.41
N GLN A 229 -41.16 17.32 -11.02
CA GLN A 229 -41.48 17.51 -12.44
C GLN A 229 -40.77 18.73 -13.06
N PRO A 230 -39.42 18.79 -13.01
CA PRO A 230 -38.69 19.95 -13.50
C PRO A 230 -38.97 20.14 -14.99
N GLY A 231 -39.08 21.41 -15.40
CA GLY A 231 -39.41 21.81 -16.76
C GLY A 231 -38.40 21.37 -17.83
N ASP A 232 -38.39 22.07 -18.96
CA ASP A 232 -37.52 21.72 -20.08
C ASP A 232 -36.04 21.78 -19.70
N ALA A 233 -35.34 20.67 -19.95
CA ALA A 233 -33.90 20.57 -19.82
C ALA A 233 -33.17 21.63 -20.68
N PRO A 234 -32.05 22.21 -20.19
CA PRO A 234 -31.21 23.06 -21.00
C PRO A 234 -30.59 22.29 -22.18
N ASP A 235 -30.13 23.01 -23.21
CA ASP A 235 -29.42 22.45 -24.37
C ASP A 235 -27.97 22.07 -23.99
N LEU A 236 -27.83 21.15 -23.04
CA LEU A 236 -26.59 20.54 -22.59
C LEU A 236 -26.56 19.08 -23.07
N GLN A 237 -25.45 18.65 -23.67
CA GLN A 237 -25.34 17.33 -24.28
C GLN A 237 -24.48 16.40 -23.41
N CYS A 238 -25.11 15.39 -22.83
CA CYS A 238 -24.46 14.28 -22.10
C CYS A 238 -24.01 13.14 -23.02
N GLY A 239 -24.04 13.34 -24.34
CA GLY A 239 -23.80 12.28 -25.32
C GLY A 239 -22.35 12.19 -25.76
N GLY A 240 -21.87 10.95 -25.91
CA GLY A 240 -20.58 10.59 -26.51
C GLY A 240 -20.64 9.24 -27.22
N LEU A 241 -19.48 8.65 -27.53
CA LEU A 241 -19.39 7.25 -27.94
C LEU A 241 -19.31 6.36 -26.67
N GLY A 242 -19.14 5.04 -26.83
CA GLY A 242 -18.95 4.12 -25.70
C GLY A 242 -20.07 4.14 -24.66
N VAL A 243 -19.69 4.25 -23.37
CA VAL A 243 -20.64 4.22 -22.23
C VAL A 243 -21.45 5.51 -22.10
N CYS A 244 -21.02 6.56 -22.78
CA CYS A 244 -21.66 7.87 -22.82
C CYS A 244 -22.78 7.91 -23.88
N ALA A 245 -22.88 6.87 -24.72
CA ALA A 245 -23.88 6.79 -25.76
C ALA A 245 -25.30 6.65 -25.17
N GLY A 246 -26.17 7.62 -25.47
CA GLY A 246 -27.57 7.58 -25.08
C GLY A 246 -27.85 8.04 -23.64
N VAL A 247 -26.85 8.55 -22.93
CA VAL A 247 -27.05 9.24 -21.64
C VAL A 247 -27.80 10.54 -21.92
N ALA A 248 -29.01 10.64 -21.38
CA ALA A 248 -29.83 11.84 -21.44
C ALA A 248 -29.61 12.70 -20.20
N LEU A 249 -29.69 14.02 -20.37
CA LEU A 249 -29.64 14.96 -19.25
C LEU A 249 -30.80 14.68 -18.28
N ALA A 250 -30.52 14.69 -16.98
CA ALA A 250 -31.51 14.51 -15.93
C ALA A 250 -31.30 15.56 -14.83
N CYS A 251 -32.34 15.81 -14.04
CA CYS A 251 -32.19 16.56 -12.80
C CYS A 251 -31.61 15.62 -11.74
N VAL A 252 -30.40 15.90 -11.28
CA VAL A 252 -29.66 15.06 -10.33
C VAL A 252 -29.15 15.97 -9.21
N GLU A 253 -29.62 15.73 -7.98
CA GLU A 253 -29.23 16.50 -6.79
C GLU A 253 -29.45 18.02 -6.93
N GLY A 254 -30.60 18.44 -7.47
CA GLY A 254 -30.92 19.87 -7.63
C GLY A 254 -30.10 20.59 -8.71
N ALA A 255 -29.53 19.86 -9.65
CA ALA A 255 -28.88 20.45 -10.82
C ALA A 255 -29.03 19.58 -12.06
N TRP A 256 -29.11 20.22 -13.22
CA TRP A 256 -29.08 19.52 -14.50
C TRP A 256 -27.71 18.88 -14.69
N GLY A 257 -27.69 17.54 -14.70
CA GLY A 257 -26.49 16.74 -14.76
C GLY A 257 -26.65 15.53 -15.66
N CYS A 258 -25.51 14.94 -16.01
CA CYS A 258 -25.46 13.71 -16.78
C CYS A 258 -25.41 12.53 -15.80
N PRO A 259 -26.45 11.68 -15.74
CA PRO A 259 -26.46 10.50 -14.87
C PRO A 259 -25.57 9.42 -15.50
N TRP A 260 -24.26 9.62 -15.42
CA TRP A 260 -23.27 8.71 -15.99
C TRP A 260 -23.39 7.31 -15.39
N PRO A 261 -23.21 6.25 -16.19
CA PRO A 261 -23.17 4.89 -15.66
C PRO A 261 -21.95 4.69 -14.76
N ALA A 262 -21.98 3.64 -13.93
CA ALA A 262 -20.86 3.31 -13.04
C ALA A 262 -19.54 2.95 -13.78
N THR A 263 -19.60 2.71 -15.07
CA THR A 263 -18.46 2.44 -15.95
C THR A 263 -17.85 3.71 -16.56
N HIS A 264 -18.41 4.89 -16.28
CA HIS A 264 -17.84 6.16 -16.74
C HIS A 264 -16.60 6.53 -15.93
N GLU A 265 -15.56 6.95 -16.63
CA GLU A 265 -14.22 7.24 -16.11
C GLU A 265 -13.88 8.70 -16.45
N PRO A 266 -14.18 9.68 -15.58
CA PRO A 266 -14.24 11.11 -15.95
C PRO A 266 -12.92 11.76 -16.38
N ASP A 267 -11.78 11.11 -16.12
CA ASP A 267 -10.45 11.71 -16.31
C ASP A 267 -9.69 11.10 -17.50
N ALA A 268 -9.74 9.77 -17.65
CA ALA A 268 -9.08 8.98 -18.68
C ALA A 268 -9.54 7.52 -18.57
N GLU A 269 -9.35 6.76 -19.65
CA GLU A 269 -9.51 5.30 -19.63
C GLU A 269 -8.60 4.63 -18.60
N LEU A 270 -9.19 3.71 -17.83
CA LEU A 270 -8.54 2.84 -16.85
C LEU A 270 -8.69 1.36 -17.22
N THR A 271 -9.57 1.03 -18.16
CA THR A 271 -9.85 -0.34 -18.58
C THR A 271 -9.73 -0.53 -20.09
N CYS A 272 -9.39 -1.76 -20.49
CA CYS A 272 -9.26 -2.15 -21.89
C CYS A 272 -10.46 -2.99 -22.33
N ASP A 273 -11.64 -2.38 -22.39
CA ASP A 273 -12.90 -3.04 -22.74
C ASP A 273 -13.42 -2.67 -24.15
N GLY A 274 -12.72 -1.78 -24.85
CA GLY A 274 -13.06 -1.33 -26.19
C GLY A 274 -14.22 -0.34 -26.21
N LEU A 275 -14.58 0.21 -25.06
CA LEU A 275 -15.54 1.30 -24.93
C LEU A 275 -14.78 2.62 -24.71
N ASP A 276 -15.50 3.71 -24.93
CA ASP A 276 -15.12 5.07 -24.60
C ASP A 276 -15.78 5.38 -23.24
N ASN A 277 -15.01 5.25 -22.17
CA ASN A 277 -15.44 5.40 -20.78
C ASN A 277 -15.28 6.82 -20.27
N ASP A 278 -14.38 7.61 -20.86
CA ASP A 278 -14.13 9.02 -20.50
C ASP A 278 -14.83 10.04 -21.41
N CYS A 279 -15.52 9.55 -22.43
CA CYS A 279 -16.29 10.31 -23.42
C CYS A 279 -15.45 11.24 -24.30
N ASP A 280 -14.14 11.01 -24.46
CA ASP A 280 -13.27 11.88 -25.27
C ASP A 280 -13.32 11.57 -26.79
N GLY A 281 -13.93 10.44 -27.16
CA GLY A 281 -14.12 9.97 -28.53
C GLY A 281 -13.04 8.99 -29.03
N ALA A 282 -12.03 8.68 -28.22
CA ALA A 282 -11.15 7.53 -28.40
C ALA A 282 -11.63 6.37 -27.52
N SER A 283 -10.99 5.21 -27.63
CA SER A 283 -11.32 4.05 -26.81
C SER A 283 -10.01 3.39 -26.39
N ASP A 284 -9.92 3.04 -25.11
CA ASP A 284 -8.75 2.47 -24.46
C ASP A 284 -7.44 3.29 -24.66
N GLU A 285 -7.50 4.62 -24.81
CA GLU A 285 -6.34 5.49 -24.97
C GLU A 285 -5.61 5.75 -23.64
N GLY A 286 -4.36 6.24 -23.72
CA GLY A 286 -3.53 6.47 -22.52
C GLY A 286 -3.03 5.20 -21.81
N LEU A 287 -3.61 4.02 -22.06
CA LEU A 287 -3.29 2.77 -21.37
C LEU A 287 -1.97 2.12 -21.81
N ARG A 288 -1.53 2.36 -23.05
CA ARG A 288 -0.41 1.62 -23.69
C ARG A 288 0.96 1.75 -23.00
N GLY A 289 1.13 2.78 -22.18
CA GLY A 289 2.34 3.00 -21.39
C GLY A 289 2.30 2.39 -19.98
N THR A 290 1.18 1.78 -19.59
CA THR A 290 1.03 1.16 -18.27
C THR A 290 1.62 -0.25 -18.24
N LEU A 291 2.02 -0.71 -17.05
CA LEU A 291 2.57 -2.06 -16.89
C LEU A 291 1.55 -3.16 -17.25
N ALA A 292 0.25 -2.90 -17.06
CA ALA A 292 -0.83 -3.84 -17.35
C ALA A 292 -1.18 -3.92 -18.86
N HIS A 293 -0.82 -2.91 -19.64
CA HIS A 293 -1.21 -2.76 -21.05
C HIS A 293 -0.04 -2.31 -21.94
N CYS A 294 1.17 -2.79 -21.65
CA CYS A 294 2.38 -2.32 -22.31
C CYS A 294 2.42 -2.70 -23.80
N GLY A 295 2.36 -1.69 -24.67
CA GLY A 295 2.33 -1.90 -26.13
C GLY A 295 0.96 -2.32 -26.68
N GLY A 296 -0.03 -2.53 -25.82
CA GLY A 296 -1.38 -2.88 -26.23
C GLY A 296 -2.26 -3.36 -25.09
N CYS A 297 -3.57 -3.36 -25.34
CA CYS A 297 -4.54 -3.78 -24.34
C CYS A 297 -4.31 -5.21 -23.84
N ASN A 298 -4.42 -5.36 -22.53
CA ASN A 298 -4.20 -6.61 -21.78
C ASN A 298 -2.84 -7.29 -22.07
N GLN A 299 -1.83 -6.52 -22.52
CA GLN A 299 -0.45 -6.97 -22.65
C GLN A 299 0.33 -6.60 -21.38
N ALA A 300 0.18 -7.38 -20.33
CA ALA A 300 0.93 -7.16 -19.10
C ALA A 300 2.43 -7.40 -19.34
N CYS A 301 3.26 -6.45 -18.92
CA CYS A 301 4.71 -6.62 -18.91
C CYS A 301 5.14 -7.23 -17.57
N ASP A 302 5.19 -8.56 -17.55
CA ASP A 302 5.56 -9.37 -16.37
C ASP A 302 6.64 -10.40 -16.74
N PRO A 303 7.88 -9.95 -17.01
CA PRO A 303 8.97 -10.85 -17.35
C PRO A 303 9.31 -11.80 -16.19
N PRO A 304 9.52 -13.11 -16.45
CA PRO A 304 9.86 -14.07 -15.40
C PRO A 304 11.09 -13.64 -14.59
N HIS A 305 11.00 -13.77 -13.26
CA HIS A 305 12.11 -13.46 -12.33
C HIS A 305 12.68 -12.04 -12.45
N ALA A 306 11.92 -11.09 -13.00
CA ALA A 306 12.34 -9.71 -13.18
C ALA A 306 11.20 -8.75 -12.88
N GLN A 307 11.54 -7.50 -12.59
CA GLN A 307 10.55 -6.41 -12.61
C GLN A 307 10.31 -5.99 -14.05
N GLY A 308 9.06 -5.96 -14.50
CA GLY A 308 8.70 -5.42 -15.82
C GLY A 308 8.77 -3.90 -15.86
N LEU A 309 9.23 -3.36 -16.98
CA LEU A 309 9.20 -1.93 -17.28
C LEU A 309 8.56 -1.71 -18.65
N CYS A 310 7.68 -0.70 -18.76
CA CYS A 310 7.11 -0.30 -20.04
C CYS A 310 7.78 0.98 -20.54
N GLU A 311 8.69 0.83 -21.51
CA GLU A 311 9.42 1.95 -22.09
C GLU A 311 9.05 2.12 -23.56
N ALA A 312 8.49 3.29 -23.90
CA ALA A 312 8.05 3.62 -25.27
C ALA A 312 7.18 2.51 -25.90
N ASP A 313 6.12 2.10 -25.17
CA ASP A 313 5.16 1.07 -25.59
C ASP A 313 5.80 -0.32 -25.83
N ARG A 314 6.97 -0.60 -25.23
CA ARG A 314 7.65 -1.89 -25.29
C ARG A 314 7.97 -2.41 -23.90
N CYS A 315 7.68 -3.69 -23.68
CA CYS A 315 8.10 -4.38 -22.46
C CYS A 315 9.61 -4.62 -22.50
N VAL A 316 10.30 -4.17 -21.46
CA VAL A 316 11.74 -4.40 -21.25
C VAL A 316 11.97 -5.02 -19.88
N VAL A 317 13.06 -5.78 -19.76
CA VAL A 317 13.49 -6.41 -18.50
C VAL A 317 14.06 -5.32 -17.60
N GLY A 318 13.47 -5.15 -16.42
CA GLY A 318 14.00 -4.28 -15.36
C GLY A 318 14.91 -5.04 -14.40
N PRO A 319 15.04 -4.58 -13.14
CA PRO A 319 15.87 -5.26 -12.16
C PRO A 319 15.47 -6.72 -11.96
N CYS A 320 16.45 -7.62 -12.00
CA CYS A 320 16.26 -9.02 -11.70
C CYS A 320 15.88 -9.26 -10.24
N ALA A 321 15.11 -10.32 -10.00
CA ALA A 321 14.91 -10.87 -8.68
C ALA A 321 16.25 -11.38 -8.11
N ALA A 322 16.38 -11.40 -6.79
CA ALA A 322 17.60 -11.88 -6.14
C ALA A 322 17.92 -13.34 -6.57
N GLY A 323 19.17 -13.57 -6.99
CA GLY A 323 19.65 -14.86 -7.47
C GLY A 323 19.29 -15.17 -8.92
N PHE A 324 18.84 -14.17 -9.69
CA PHE A 324 18.63 -14.28 -11.13
C PHE A 324 19.38 -13.16 -11.86
N VAL A 325 19.88 -13.48 -13.05
CA VAL A 325 20.61 -12.58 -13.93
C VAL A 325 20.02 -12.70 -15.33
N ASP A 326 19.94 -11.57 -16.03
CA ASP A 326 19.53 -11.48 -17.43
C ASP A 326 20.78 -11.55 -18.31
N VAL A 327 20.92 -12.64 -19.07
CA VAL A 327 22.13 -12.90 -19.87
C VAL A 327 21.95 -12.45 -21.32
N ASP A 328 20.73 -12.49 -21.86
CA ASP A 328 20.46 -12.22 -23.28
C ASP A 328 19.62 -10.95 -23.58
N GLY A 329 19.12 -10.27 -22.54
CA GLY A 329 18.36 -9.03 -22.63
C GLY A 329 16.94 -9.22 -23.17
N ARG A 330 16.42 -10.46 -23.21
CA ARG A 330 15.12 -10.74 -23.82
C ARG A 330 13.97 -10.72 -22.80
N PRO A 331 12.92 -9.93 -23.06
CA PRO A 331 11.79 -9.83 -22.14
C PRO A 331 10.94 -11.10 -22.04
N ASP A 332 10.98 -11.99 -23.04
CA ASP A 332 10.12 -13.19 -23.09
C ASP A 332 10.48 -14.24 -22.03
N ASN A 333 11.77 -14.31 -21.65
CA ASN A 333 12.33 -15.21 -20.64
C ASN A 333 12.76 -14.47 -19.36
N GLY A 334 12.75 -13.13 -19.37
CA GLY A 334 13.08 -12.31 -18.21
C GLY A 334 14.51 -12.55 -17.73
N CYS A 335 14.73 -12.54 -16.42
CA CYS A 335 16.03 -12.92 -15.86
C CYS A 335 16.10 -14.44 -15.75
N GLU A 336 16.60 -15.05 -16.81
CA GLU A 336 16.50 -16.47 -17.09
C GLU A 336 17.54 -17.31 -16.35
N TYR A 337 18.63 -16.70 -15.91
CA TYR A 337 19.77 -17.42 -15.37
C TYR A 337 19.82 -17.34 -13.85
N ALA A 338 19.63 -18.49 -13.20
CA ALA A 338 19.67 -18.59 -11.74
C ALA A 338 21.13 -18.68 -11.26
N CYS A 339 21.70 -17.54 -10.88
CA CYS A 339 23.09 -17.39 -10.49
C CYS A 339 23.25 -16.25 -9.48
N VAL A 340 24.24 -16.36 -8.58
CA VAL A 340 24.54 -15.33 -7.57
C VAL A 340 25.99 -14.91 -7.79
N PRO A 341 26.23 -13.78 -8.46
CA PRO A 341 27.59 -13.39 -8.81
C PRO A 341 28.38 -13.01 -7.56
N GLU A 342 29.66 -13.38 -7.53
CA GLU A 342 30.60 -12.87 -6.54
C GLU A 342 30.88 -11.37 -6.76
N ASP A 343 31.26 -10.64 -5.70
CA ASP A 343 31.62 -9.21 -5.79
C ASP A 343 33.07 -8.99 -5.33
N PRO A 344 34.01 -8.65 -6.23
CA PRO A 344 33.81 -8.41 -7.67
C PRO A 344 33.55 -9.70 -8.47
N PRO A 345 32.87 -9.62 -9.63
CA PRO A 345 32.64 -10.77 -10.49
C PRO A 345 33.99 -11.31 -10.99
N SER A 346 34.26 -12.58 -10.69
CA SER A 346 35.45 -13.29 -11.16
C SER A 346 35.21 -14.78 -11.22
N GLU A 347 35.62 -15.40 -12.31
CA GLU A 347 35.56 -16.85 -12.46
C GLU A 347 36.59 -17.58 -11.58
N SER A 348 36.11 -18.60 -10.86
CA SER A 348 36.92 -19.66 -10.29
C SER A 348 36.75 -20.92 -11.12
N CYS A 349 37.76 -21.79 -11.06
CA CYS A 349 37.79 -23.02 -11.82
C CYS A 349 37.20 -24.18 -11.00
N ASP A 350 35.90 -24.09 -10.70
CA ASP A 350 35.19 -24.97 -9.77
C ASP A 350 33.94 -25.67 -10.37
N GLY A 351 33.64 -25.40 -11.65
CA GLY A 351 32.48 -25.93 -12.36
C GLY A 351 31.20 -25.14 -12.14
N GLN A 352 31.29 -23.97 -11.50
CA GLN A 352 30.23 -22.98 -11.39
C GLN A 352 30.53 -21.78 -12.30
N ASP A 353 29.52 -20.95 -12.48
CA ASP A 353 29.62 -19.68 -13.21
C ASP A 353 29.56 -18.60 -12.12
N ASP A 354 30.70 -18.06 -11.75
CA ASP A 354 30.86 -17.21 -10.56
C ASP A 354 30.62 -15.73 -10.88
N ASP A 355 30.79 -15.34 -12.14
CA ASP A 355 30.51 -13.99 -12.64
C ASP A 355 29.15 -13.86 -13.36
N CYS A 356 28.46 -14.99 -13.52
CA CYS A 356 27.13 -15.13 -14.09
C CYS A 356 26.99 -14.65 -15.54
N ASP A 357 28.02 -14.79 -16.37
CA ASP A 357 27.99 -14.41 -17.80
C ASP A 357 27.30 -15.46 -18.71
N GLY A 358 26.92 -16.61 -18.14
CA GLY A 358 26.28 -17.73 -18.85
C GLY A 358 27.28 -18.74 -19.40
N ARG A 359 28.55 -18.67 -19.01
CA ARG A 359 29.59 -19.64 -19.30
C ARG A 359 30.18 -20.11 -17.98
N VAL A 360 30.67 -21.35 -17.99
CA VAL A 360 31.21 -22.00 -16.80
C VAL A 360 32.70 -22.09 -16.98
N ASP A 361 33.45 -21.61 -16.00
CA ASP A 361 34.91 -21.65 -15.94
C ASP A 361 35.58 -21.06 -17.21
N GLU A 362 35.19 -19.87 -17.67
CA GLU A 362 35.91 -19.19 -18.75
C GLU A 362 37.11 -18.35 -18.25
N GLY A 363 37.89 -17.82 -19.20
CA GLY A 363 39.10 -17.05 -18.87
C GLY A 363 40.33 -17.90 -18.49
N PHE A 364 40.19 -19.22 -18.32
CA PHE A 364 41.30 -20.13 -18.07
C PHE A 364 41.97 -20.62 -19.36
N ASP A 365 43.30 -20.66 -19.38
CA ASP A 365 44.08 -21.18 -20.51
C ASP A 365 44.17 -22.71 -20.48
N LEU A 366 43.13 -23.38 -20.97
CA LEU A 366 43.09 -24.84 -21.02
C LEU A 366 44.06 -25.46 -22.03
N ALA A 367 44.72 -24.65 -22.87
CA ALA A 367 45.56 -25.13 -23.97
C ALA A 367 47.05 -25.18 -23.60
N SER A 368 47.51 -24.26 -22.76
CA SER A 368 48.92 -24.16 -22.35
C SER A 368 49.16 -24.00 -20.85
N ASP A 369 48.14 -23.80 -20.02
CA ASP A 369 48.33 -23.74 -18.57
C ASP A 369 48.53 -25.15 -17.98
N PRO A 370 49.68 -25.42 -17.32
CA PRO A 370 49.92 -26.70 -16.64
C PRO A 370 49.00 -26.95 -15.44
N GLU A 371 48.34 -25.93 -14.87
CA GLU A 371 47.41 -26.06 -13.75
C GLU A 371 45.96 -26.33 -14.18
N HIS A 372 45.62 -26.08 -15.45
CA HIS A 372 44.26 -26.19 -16.01
C HIS A 372 44.22 -26.96 -17.35
N CYS A 373 45.13 -27.91 -17.55
CA CYS A 373 45.37 -28.49 -18.87
C CYS A 373 44.22 -29.38 -19.37
N GLY A 374 43.60 -29.00 -20.49
CA GLY A 374 42.51 -29.74 -21.15
C GLY A 374 41.15 -29.60 -20.48
N ARG A 375 41.12 -29.34 -19.18
CA ARG A 375 39.94 -28.95 -18.41
C ARG A 375 40.38 -28.30 -17.10
N CYS A 376 39.43 -27.62 -16.48
CA CYS A 376 39.60 -27.00 -15.19
C CYS A 376 40.17 -27.95 -14.11
N GLY A 377 41.09 -27.42 -13.28
CA GLY A 377 41.79 -28.11 -12.19
C GLY A 377 42.72 -29.26 -12.60
N THR A 378 43.00 -29.45 -13.89
CA THR A 378 43.85 -30.56 -14.35
C THR A 378 45.31 -30.17 -14.36
N PHE A 379 45.98 -30.49 -13.25
CA PHE A 379 47.40 -30.27 -13.08
C PHE A 379 48.24 -31.37 -13.77
N CYS A 380 49.16 -30.98 -14.64
CA CYS A 380 50.02 -31.93 -15.36
C CYS A 380 51.18 -32.50 -14.54
N GLY A 381 51.51 -31.92 -13.38
CA GLY A 381 52.71 -32.33 -12.64
C GLY A 381 52.65 -33.77 -12.11
N ARG A 382 53.81 -34.43 -12.15
CA ARG A 382 54.11 -35.71 -11.49
C ARG A 382 55.39 -35.56 -10.64
N PRO A 383 55.61 -36.41 -9.63
CA PRO A 383 56.81 -36.33 -8.79
C PRO A 383 58.10 -36.34 -9.62
N ASN A 384 58.97 -35.36 -9.35
CA ASN A 384 60.30 -35.21 -9.96
C ASN A 384 60.34 -35.19 -11.51
N ALA A 385 59.23 -34.89 -12.17
CA ALA A 385 59.12 -34.81 -13.62
C ALA A 385 58.69 -33.40 -14.05
N THR A 386 59.04 -33.02 -15.27
CA THR A 386 58.59 -31.79 -15.91
C THR A 386 57.55 -32.14 -16.97
N TRP A 387 56.39 -31.50 -16.87
CA TRP A 387 55.25 -31.71 -17.75
C TRP A 387 54.77 -30.38 -18.30
N LEU A 388 54.43 -30.37 -19.59
CA LEU A 388 53.90 -29.20 -20.28
C LEU A 388 52.44 -29.46 -20.66
N CYS A 389 51.63 -28.40 -20.67
CA CYS A 389 50.34 -28.46 -21.34
C CYS A 389 50.51 -28.06 -22.81
N VAL A 390 50.19 -28.96 -23.73
CA VAL A 390 50.27 -28.70 -25.17
C VAL A 390 48.95 -29.08 -25.81
N GLN A 391 48.22 -28.08 -26.31
CA GLN A 391 46.91 -28.26 -26.95
C GLN A 391 45.89 -28.97 -26.02
N GLY A 392 45.97 -28.71 -24.71
CA GLY A 392 45.09 -29.31 -23.71
C GLY A 392 45.40 -30.77 -23.37
N ALA A 393 46.59 -31.26 -23.73
CA ALA A 393 47.10 -32.55 -23.27
C ALA A 393 48.37 -32.34 -22.45
N CYS A 394 48.47 -33.04 -21.32
CA CYS A 394 49.71 -33.13 -20.56
C CYS A 394 50.73 -33.94 -21.36
N VAL A 395 51.86 -33.32 -21.70
CA VAL A 395 52.96 -33.94 -22.42
C VAL A 395 54.17 -34.01 -21.50
N PHE A 396 54.71 -35.21 -21.35
CA PHE A 396 55.96 -35.43 -20.64
C PHE A 396 57.12 -34.79 -21.40
N GLU A 397 57.81 -33.84 -20.77
CA GLU A 397 59.01 -33.21 -21.34
C GLU A 397 60.27 -33.97 -20.94
N GLY A 398 60.34 -34.40 -19.68
CA GLY A 398 61.47 -35.16 -19.15
C GLY A 398 61.55 -35.12 -17.63
N CYS A 399 62.51 -35.86 -17.08
CA CYS A 399 62.78 -35.86 -15.66
C CYS A 399 63.45 -34.57 -15.20
N GLN A 400 63.16 -34.16 -13.96
CA GLN A 400 63.90 -33.10 -13.31
C GLN A 400 65.36 -33.54 -13.10
N LEU A 401 66.28 -32.58 -13.05
CA LEU A 401 67.71 -32.88 -12.93
C LEU A 401 68.01 -33.78 -11.73
N GLY A 402 68.72 -34.88 -11.99
CA GLY A 402 69.09 -35.87 -10.98
C GLY A 402 68.01 -36.94 -10.72
N PHE A 403 66.93 -36.98 -11.51
CA PHE A 403 65.93 -38.03 -11.47
C PHE A 403 65.85 -38.74 -12.82
N HIS A 404 65.53 -40.03 -12.78
CA HIS A 404 65.39 -40.90 -13.94
C HIS A 404 64.15 -41.76 -13.79
N GLU A 405 63.62 -42.18 -14.92
CA GLU A 405 62.54 -43.15 -15.01
C GLU A 405 63.19 -44.53 -15.23
N LEU A 406 62.74 -45.55 -14.48
CA LEU A 406 63.29 -46.90 -14.54
C LEU A 406 62.28 -47.98 -15.01
N ASP A 407 60.99 -47.73 -14.88
CA ASP A 407 59.94 -48.76 -15.04
C ASP A 407 59.15 -48.67 -16.36
N GLY A 408 59.42 -47.67 -17.20
CA GLY A 408 58.70 -47.42 -18.45
C GLY A 408 57.38 -46.65 -18.29
N ASP A 409 56.98 -46.26 -17.07
CA ASP A 409 55.71 -45.60 -16.78
C ASP A 409 55.89 -44.14 -16.34
N VAL A 410 55.86 -43.23 -17.31
CA VAL A 410 55.95 -41.79 -17.04
C VAL A 410 54.87 -41.26 -16.09
N GLU A 411 53.74 -41.95 -15.92
CA GLU A 411 52.65 -41.48 -15.05
C GLU A 411 52.98 -41.55 -13.56
N THR A 412 53.92 -42.39 -13.15
CA THR A 412 54.37 -42.44 -11.74
C THR A 412 55.40 -41.35 -11.41
N GLY A 413 56.02 -40.75 -12.43
CA GLY A 413 57.00 -39.69 -12.32
C GLY A 413 58.40 -40.12 -12.74
N CYS A 414 59.41 -39.51 -12.13
CA CYS A 414 60.79 -39.97 -12.22
C CYS A 414 61.27 -40.37 -10.83
N GLU A 415 61.27 -41.66 -10.59
CA GLU A 415 61.32 -42.25 -9.26
C GLU A 415 62.76 -42.38 -8.76
N TYR A 416 63.72 -42.43 -9.68
CA TYR A 416 65.08 -42.79 -9.36
C TYR A 416 66.00 -41.59 -9.28
N ALA A 417 66.38 -41.21 -8.07
CA ALA A 417 67.33 -40.14 -7.83
C ALA A 417 68.77 -40.63 -8.04
N CYS A 418 69.37 -40.29 -9.20
CA CYS A 418 70.73 -40.68 -9.56
C CYS A 418 71.42 -39.56 -10.37
N ARG A 419 72.73 -39.41 -10.18
CA ARG A 419 73.54 -38.43 -10.90
C ARG A 419 74.57 -39.19 -11.74
N PRO A 420 74.41 -39.23 -13.08
CA PRO A 420 75.31 -40.00 -13.90
C PRO A 420 76.72 -39.39 -13.85
N ASP A 421 77.72 -40.23 -13.57
CA ASP A 421 79.15 -39.87 -13.54
C ASP A 421 79.98 -40.70 -14.54
N GLY A 422 79.36 -41.63 -15.28
CA GLY A 422 80.05 -42.33 -16.35
C GLY A 422 79.44 -43.68 -16.70
N ASN A 423 80.31 -44.64 -16.95
CA ASN A 423 79.99 -46.05 -17.08
C ASN A 423 80.41 -46.70 -15.76
N GLU A 424 79.72 -47.75 -15.34
CA GLU A 424 79.95 -48.43 -14.07
C GLU A 424 81.44 -48.60 -13.73
N THR A 425 81.78 -48.10 -12.55
CA THR A 425 83.04 -48.35 -11.84
C THR A 425 82.69 -49.05 -10.54
N CYS A 426 83.51 -50.00 -10.10
CA CYS A 426 83.22 -50.75 -8.88
C CYS A 426 83.44 -49.92 -7.60
N ASP A 427 82.53 -49.00 -7.32
CA ASP A 427 82.56 -48.07 -6.19
C ASP A 427 81.26 -48.06 -5.37
N GLY A 428 80.26 -48.86 -5.78
CA GLY A 428 78.98 -49.00 -5.12
C GLY A 428 77.99 -47.88 -5.45
N ALA A 429 78.30 -47.03 -6.42
CA ALA A 429 77.35 -46.13 -7.05
C ALA A 429 76.76 -46.77 -8.31
N ASP A 430 75.58 -46.28 -8.70
CA ASP A 430 75.02 -46.51 -10.03
C ASP A 430 75.45 -45.30 -10.87
N ASP A 431 76.51 -45.48 -11.66
CA ASP A 431 77.20 -44.40 -12.36
C ASP A 431 76.51 -44.06 -13.69
N ASP A 432 75.78 -45.01 -14.26
CA ASP A 432 75.04 -44.86 -15.51
C ASP A 432 73.51 -44.73 -15.34
N CYS A 433 73.04 -44.85 -14.10
CA CYS A 433 71.67 -44.66 -13.64
C CYS A 433 70.66 -45.67 -14.22
N ASP A 434 71.05 -46.92 -14.50
CA ASP A 434 70.16 -47.96 -15.02
C ASP A 434 69.34 -48.70 -13.95
N GLY A 435 69.56 -48.37 -12.67
CA GLY A 435 68.88 -48.98 -11.52
C GLY A 435 69.60 -50.21 -10.96
N ARG A 436 70.79 -50.54 -11.47
CA ARG A 436 71.70 -51.55 -10.95
C ARG A 436 73.00 -50.86 -10.52
N VAL A 437 73.76 -51.56 -9.68
CA VAL A 437 74.97 -51.01 -9.08
C VAL A 437 76.13 -51.87 -9.53
N ASP A 438 77.16 -51.24 -10.09
CA ASP A 438 78.43 -51.84 -10.51
C ASP A 438 78.29 -52.92 -11.62
N GLU A 439 77.19 -53.00 -12.37
CA GLU A 439 76.98 -54.11 -13.30
C GLU A 439 78.02 -54.16 -14.43
N GLY A 440 78.38 -55.38 -14.82
CA GLY A 440 79.50 -55.60 -15.76
C GLY A 440 80.90 -55.37 -15.16
N THR A 441 81.01 -54.80 -13.94
CA THR A 441 82.29 -54.71 -13.20
C THR A 441 82.39 -55.72 -12.06
N LEU A 442 81.25 -56.25 -11.60
CA LEU A 442 81.20 -57.32 -10.62
C LEU A 442 81.85 -58.60 -11.14
N ASN A 443 82.59 -59.29 -10.27
CA ASN A 443 83.06 -60.65 -10.52
C ASN A 443 81.91 -61.66 -10.46
N ARG A 444 82.21 -62.95 -10.66
CA ARG A 444 81.19 -64.01 -10.67
C ARG A 444 80.45 -64.17 -9.33
N CYS A 445 81.06 -63.76 -8.22
CA CYS A 445 80.42 -63.69 -6.91
C CYS A 445 79.48 -62.49 -6.73
N GLY A 446 79.36 -61.60 -7.73
CA GLY A 446 78.59 -60.36 -7.60
C GLY A 446 79.27 -59.31 -6.72
N ALA A 447 80.60 -59.39 -6.55
CA ALA A 447 81.37 -58.46 -5.74
C ALA A 447 82.44 -57.73 -6.55
N CYS A 448 82.88 -56.58 -6.06
CA CYS A 448 83.98 -55.82 -6.64
C CYS A 448 85.34 -56.49 -6.47
N GLY A 449 86.14 -56.50 -7.54
CA GLY A 449 87.53 -56.96 -7.52
C GLY A 449 87.71 -58.41 -7.97
N PRO A 450 88.91 -58.99 -7.82
CA PRO A 450 89.19 -60.37 -8.25
C PRO A 450 88.32 -61.37 -7.48
N GLU A 451 87.99 -62.50 -8.14
CA GLU A 451 87.38 -63.64 -7.46
C GLU A 451 88.28 -64.05 -6.27
N PRO A 452 87.70 -64.29 -5.07
CA PRO A 452 88.46 -64.84 -3.95
C PRO A 452 89.11 -66.18 -4.36
N ALA A 453 90.17 -66.57 -3.67
CA ALA A 453 90.71 -67.92 -3.87
C ALA A 453 89.88 -68.93 -3.07
N GLU A 454 89.73 -70.14 -3.61
CA GLU A 454 89.09 -71.23 -2.89
C GLU A 454 89.74 -71.52 -1.52
N VAL A 455 88.87 -71.77 -0.56
CA VAL A 455 89.22 -72.18 0.80
C VAL A 455 88.43 -73.43 1.12
N CYS A 456 89.08 -74.41 1.71
CA CYS A 456 88.45 -75.70 2.00
C CYS A 456 87.51 -75.62 3.22
N ASP A 457 86.34 -75.02 3.02
CA ASP A 457 85.32 -74.77 4.03
C ASP A 457 83.91 -75.22 3.60
N GLY A 458 83.79 -75.83 2.41
CA GLY A 458 82.53 -76.34 1.87
C GLY A 458 81.66 -75.24 1.27
N LEU A 459 82.22 -74.05 1.03
CA LEU A 459 81.59 -72.97 0.28
C LEU A 459 82.30 -72.81 -1.07
N ASP A 460 81.55 -72.37 -2.07
CA ASP A 460 82.07 -71.92 -3.36
C ASP A 460 82.56 -70.48 -3.17
N ASN A 461 83.84 -70.31 -2.83
CA ASN A 461 84.43 -69.04 -2.42
C ASN A 461 84.83 -68.17 -3.61
N ASP A 462 85.17 -68.78 -4.74
CA ASP A 462 85.47 -68.11 -6.00
C ASP A 462 84.26 -68.04 -6.97
N CYS A 463 83.16 -68.66 -6.56
CA CYS A 463 81.85 -68.68 -7.20
C CYS A 463 81.84 -69.37 -8.56
N ASP A 464 82.83 -70.22 -8.87
CA ASP A 464 82.96 -70.85 -10.17
C ASP A 464 81.91 -71.96 -10.45
N GLY A 465 81.13 -72.32 -9.42
CA GLY A 465 80.09 -73.35 -9.43
C GLY A 465 80.57 -74.72 -8.95
N ALA A 466 81.86 -74.86 -8.63
CA ALA A 466 82.43 -75.99 -7.91
C ALA A 466 82.57 -75.64 -6.41
N THR A 467 82.97 -76.61 -5.60
CA THR A 467 83.15 -76.39 -4.16
C THR A 467 84.49 -76.97 -3.78
N ASP A 468 85.35 -76.15 -3.17
CA ASP A 468 86.68 -76.47 -2.68
C ASP A 468 87.67 -77.01 -3.76
N GLU A 469 87.41 -76.80 -5.04
CA GLU A 469 88.24 -77.31 -6.14
C GLU A 469 89.66 -76.72 -6.11
N GLY A 470 90.64 -77.53 -6.52
CA GLY A 470 92.06 -77.16 -6.36
C GLY A 470 92.57 -77.14 -4.91
N THR A 471 91.70 -77.21 -3.89
CA THR A 471 92.07 -77.31 -2.47
C THR A 471 91.87 -78.70 -1.85
N LEU A 472 91.10 -79.56 -2.53
CA LEU A 472 90.93 -80.96 -2.15
C LEU A 472 92.23 -81.77 -2.31
N ASN A 473 92.46 -82.71 -1.39
CA ASN A 473 93.53 -83.70 -1.52
C ASN A 473 93.17 -84.80 -2.53
N ALA A 474 94.07 -85.77 -2.72
CA ALA A 474 93.86 -86.89 -3.65
C ALA A 474 92.60 -87.72 -3.39
N CYS A 475 92.02 -87.66 -2.19
CA CYS A 475 90.78 -88.32 -1.80
C CYS A 475 89.51 -87.49 -2.06
N GLY A 476 89.63 -86.28 -2.60
CA GLY A 476 88.52 -85.35 -2.74
C GLY A 476 88.02 -84.78 -1.41
N GLN A 477 88.89 -84.69 -0.39
CA GLN A 477 88.54 -84.12 0.92
C GLN A 477 89.49 -82.96 1.29
N CYS A 478 89.01 -82.07 2.16
CA CYS A 478 89.82 -81.00 2.74
C CYS A 478 90.95 -81.53 3.66
N GLY A 479 92.12 -80.93 3.56
CA GLY A 479 93.28 -81.22 4.42
C GLY A 479 94.25 -82.25 3.84
N ALA A 480 95.30 -82.63 4.58
CA ALA A 480 96.29 -83.58 4.09
C ALA A 480 95.67 -84.97 3.83
N ALA A 481 96.02 -85.59 2.70
CA ALA A 481 95.59 -86.96 2.40
C ALA A 481 96.03 -87.91 3.54
N PRO A 482 95.17 -88.86 3.95
CA PRO A 482 95.56 -89.84 4.94
C PRO A 482 96.77 -90.64 4.44
N ALA A 483 97.77 -90.83 5.29
CA ALA A 483 98.95 -91.61 4.92
C ALA A 483 98.59 -93.10 4.82
N ALA A 484 99.04 -93.75 3.75
CA ALA A 484 98.88 -95.19 3.53
C ALA A 484 99.40 -95.99 4.73
N ALA A 485 98.52 -96.71 5.41
CA ALA A 485 98.88 -97.60 6.50
C ALA A 485 98.99 -99.05 5.98
N CYS A 486 100.11 -99.72 6.23
CA CYS A 486 100.29 -101.13 5.88
C CYS A 486 99.55 -102.05 6.88
N ASP A 487 98.24 -101.85 7.07
CA ASP A 487 97.38 -102.67 7.95
C ASP A 487 96.44 -103.61 7.16
N GLY A 488 96.61 -103.67 5.84
CA GLY A 488 95.83 -104.52 4.94
C GLY A 488 94.48 -103.93 4.54
N ARG A 489 94.21 -102.66 4.89
CA ARG A 489 93.14 -101.84 4.33
C ARG A 489 93.75 -100.72 3.49
N ASP A 490 93.08 -100.40 2.38
CA ASP A 490 93.36 -99.18 1.65
C ASP A 490 92.78 -98.01 2.46
N THR A 491 93.65 -97.16 2.98
CA THR A 491 93.27 -96.02 3.84
C THR A 491 93.69 -94.69 3.24
N ASP A 492 94.34 -94.69 2.07
CA ASP A 492 94.84 -93.52 1.34
C ASP A 492 94.01 -93.15 0.10
N CYS A 493 92.86 -93.84 -0.07
CA CYS A 493 91.86 -93.67 -1.13
C CYS A 493 92.24 -94.34 -2.46
#